data_AF-A0A7C4N027-F1
#
_entry.id   AF-A0A7C4N027-F1
#
_cell.length_a   1.000
_cell.length_b   1.000
_cell.length_c   1.000
_cell.angle_alpha   90.00
_cell.angle_beta   90.00
_cell.angle_gamma   90.00
#
_symmetry.space_group_name_H-M   'P 1'
#
loop_
_entity.id
_entity.type
_entity.pdbx_description
1 polymer ?
#
loop_
_entity_poly.entity_id
_entity_poly.type
_entity_poly.pdbx_seq_one_letter_code
_entity_poly.pdbx_strand_id
1 'polypeptide(L)'
;MNTDVAVNLKKGERLFQDGFLEEAEAVFKDILRSKPDHCEALNNLGVISYSRGALAEAERWFLKALSLEADYQDALANLANLYERSSELKAVAQNDKRACATGLSCSIMPTRPSLDTKPCFQDPGEPGIEENKENKFVKELSGEKRLEESPENRLSEIPERLPHAGSQKLALTRSALSQIVKRVCYFPHPEIRKGTLHIKQEAFESPDRECNTLISLGARLDLTGDIAIGAWTMIGEGTVILTHDHFHEGRGTPLLRLQEERGVKWSGKTIGRDVWLHGCTVLYQVSEIPDGVVVGAGAVLTRNPKPYEIWAGNPARKVGER
;
A
#
# COMPACT_ATOMS: atom_id res chain seq x y z
N MET A 1 -28.18 30.90 -19.88
CA MET A 1 -28.60 30.37 -18.57
C MET A 1 -27.35 30.23 -17.73
N ASN A 2 -27.26 30.96 -16.62
CA ASN A 2 -26.14 30.87 -15.70
C ASN A 2 -26.38 29.65 -14.80
N THR A 3 -25.98 28.46 -15.27
CA THR A 3 -26.09 27.25 -14.45
C THR A 3 -25.09 27.34 -13.31
N ASP A 4 -25.59 27.18 -12.09
CA ASP A 4 -24.79 27.16 -10.88
C ASP A 4 -23.73 26.04 -10.99
N VAL A 5 -22.47 26.43 -10.97
CA VAL A 5 -21.32 25.53 -11.06
C VAL A 5 -21.40 24.44 -10.00
N ALA A 6 -21.89 24.76 -8.80
CA ALA A 6 -22.04 23.77 -7.73
C ALA A 6 -23.11 22.71 -8.04
N VAL A 7 -24.19 23.10 -8.73
CA VAL A 7 -25.25 22.16 -9.15
C VAL A 7 -24.74 21.25 -10.27
N ASN A 8 -24.02 21.82 -11.24
CA ASN A 8 -23.44 21.04 -12.32
C ASN A 8 -22.32 20.12 -11.82
N LEU A 9 -21.52 20.55 -10.85
CA LEU A 9 -20.47 19.73 -10.25
C LEU A 9 -21.07 18.46 -9.62
N LYS A 10 -22.06 18.63 -8.74
CA LYS A 10 -22.78 17.50 -8.12
C LYS A 10 -23.45 16.60 -9.14
N LYS A 11 -23.97 17.17 -10.23
CA LYS A 11 -24.55 16.39 -11.34
C LYS A 11 -23.48 15.55 -12.03
N GLY A 12 -22.31 16.13 -12.33
CA GLY A 12 -21.19 15.45 -12.96
C GLY A 12 -20.66 14.31 -12.09
N GLU A 13 -20.50 14.54 -10.79
CA GLU A 13 -20.08 13.51 -9.82
C GLU A 13 -21.07 12.35 -9.76
N ARG A 14 -22.37 12.63 -9.74
CA ARG A 14 -23.39 11.59 -9.72
C ARG A 14 -23.36 10.75 -11.00
N LEU A 15 -23.28 11.39 -12.16
CA LEU A 15 -23.13 10.69 -13.44
C LEU A 15 -21.88 9.82 -13.47
N PHE A 16 -20.77 10.31 -12.91
CA PHE A 16 -19.53 9.55 -12.79
C PHE A 16 -19.71 8.32 -11.88
N GLN A 17 -20.32 8.48 -10.69
CA GLN A 17 -20.61 7.39 -9.77
C GLN A 17 -21.54 6.33 -10.38
N ASP A 18 -22.49 6.77 -11.20
CA ASP A 18 -23.44 5.90 -11.90
C ASP A 18 -22.82 5.23 -13.15
N GLY A 19 -21.58 5.57 -13.51
CA GLY A 19 -20.83 4.97 -14.63
C GLY A 19 -21.07 5.63 -16.00
N PHE A 20 -21.84 6.72 -16.05
CA PHE A 20 -22.11 7.52 -17.25
C PHE A 20 -20.95 8.49 -17.53
N LEU A 21 -19.82 7.94 -17.97
CA LEU A 21 -18.55 8.68 -18.09
C LEU A 21 -18.60 9.78 -19.15
N GLU A 22 -19.28 9.54 -20.27
CA GLU A 22 -19.42 10.50 -21.37
C GLU A 22 -20.26 11.71 -20.95
N GLU A 23 -21.36 11.47 -20.25
CA GLU A 23 -22.25 12.51 -19.73
C GLU A 23 -21.57 13.31 -18.60
N ALA A 24 -20.86 12.62 -17.70
CA ALA A 24 -20.08 13.28 -16.64
C ALA A 24 -19.00 14.20 -17.24
N GLU A 25 -18.26 13.72 -18.23
CA GLU A 25 -17.24 14.50 -18.92
C GLU A 25 -17.83 15.76 -19.59
N ALA A 26 -18.99 15.63 -20.24
CA ALA A 26 -19.67 16.77 -20.86
C ALA A 26 -20.04 17.83 -19.82
N VAL A 27 -20.53 17.41 -18.65
CA VAL A 27 -20.87 18.32 -17.54
C VAL A 27 -19.63 19.01 -16.98
N PHE A 28 -18.52 18.29 -16.76
CA PHE A 28 -17.29 18.93 -16.28
C PHE A 28 -16.69 19.89 -17.33
N LYS A 29 -16.76 19.55 -18.62
CA LYS A 29 -16.38 20.48 -19.71
C LYS A 29 -17.27 21.72 -19.75
N ASP A 30 -18.57 21.60 -19.47
CA ASP A 30 -19.47 22.76 -19.32
C ASP A 30 -19.08 23.66 -18.15
N ILE A 31 -18.70 23.08 -17.02
CA ILE A 31 -18.15 23.84 -15.89
C ILE A 31 -16.91 24.61 -16.36
N LEU A 32 -15.97 23.96 -17.03
CA LEU A 32 -14.74 24.61 -17.52
C LEU A 32 -14.98 25.65 -18.63
N ARG A 33 -16.08 25.56 -19.39
CA ARG A 33 -16.49 26.63 -20.33
C ARG A 33 -16.85 27.93 -19.61
N SER A 34 -17.43 27.82 -18.41
CA SER A 34 -17.85 28.97 -17.59
C SER A 34 -16.79 29.41 -16.58
N LYS A 35 -16.04 28.47 -16.00
CA LYS A 35 -14.92 28.68 -15.08
C LYS A 35 -13.72 27.81 -15.48
N PRO A 36 -12.84 28.31 -16.37
CA PRO A 36 -11.71 27.54 -16.91
C PRO A 36 -10.67 27.09 -15.87
N ASP A 37 -10.71 27.68 -14.68
CA ASP A 37 -9.81 27.53 -13.54
C ASP A 37 -10.41 26.71 -12.39
N HIS A 38 -11.51 25.99 -12.62
CA HIS A 38 -12.14 25.18 -11.59
C HIS A 38 -11.34 23.88 -11.30
N CYS A 39 -10.50 23.89 -10.26
CA CYS A 39 -9.61 22.78 -9.87
C CYS A 39 -10.32 21.42 -9.80
N GLU A 40 -11.48 21.35 -9.15
CA GLU A 40 -12.21 20.10 -8.95
C GLU A 40 -12.77 19.51 -10.26
N ALA A 41 -13.19 20.35 -11.20
CA ALA A 41 -13.67 19.90 -12.50
C ALA A 41 -12.51 19.42 -13.37
N LEU A 42 -11.34 20.07 -13.26
CA LEU A 42 -10.10 19.60 -13.89
C LEU A 42 -9.68 18.24 -13.34
N ASN A 43 -9.69 18.06 -12.02
CA ASN A 43 -9.38 16.78 -11.39
C ASN A 43 -10.36 15.68 -11.80
N ASN A 44 -11.67 15.94 -11.82
CA ASN A 44 -12.65 14.95 -12.24
C ASN A 44 -12.52 14.56 -13.72
N LEU A 45 -12.15 15.48 -14.61
CA LEU A 45 -11.76 15.12 -16.00
C LEU A 45 -10.51 14.24 -16.04
N GLY A 46 -9.53 14.52 -15.18
CA GLY A 46 -8.35 13.66 -15.02
C GLY A 46 -8.71 12.24 -14.60
N VAL A 47 -9.60 12.08 -13.62
CA VAL A 47 -10.11 10.78 -13.15
C VAL A 47 -10.85 10.04 -14.27
N ILE A 48 -11.69 10.72 -15.05
CA ILE A 48 -12.38 10.12 -16.21
C ILE A 48 -11.38 9.66 -17.29
N SER A 49 -10.39 10.48 -17.64
CA SER A 49 -9.35 10.08 -18.59
C SER A 49 -8.54 8.89 -18.06
N TYR A 50 -8.27 8.85 -16.75
CA TYR A 50 -7.54 7.76 -16.10
C TYR A 50 -8.33 6.45 -16.11
N SER A 51 -9.65 6.48 -15.85
CA SER A 51 -10.51 5.29 -15.88
C SER A 51 -10.60 4.68 -17.29
N ARG A 52 -10.57 5.52 -18.33
CA ARG A 52 -10.51 5.10 -19.75
C ARG A 52 -9.13 4.65 -20.22
N GLY A 53 -8.10 4.75 -19.37
CA GLY A 53 -6.72 4.41 -19.74
C GLY A 53 -6.01 5.47 -20.62
N ALA A 54 -6.62 6.64 -20.81
CA ALA A 54 -6.02 7.78 -21.51
C ALA A 54 -5.02 8.52 -20.60
N LEU A 55 -3.94 7.83 -20.20
CA LEU A 55 -3.02 8.29 -19.14
C LEU A 55 -2.39 9.66 -19.44
N ALA A 56 -1.97 9.91 -20.68
CA ALA A 56 -1.37 11.20 -21.06
C ALA A 56 -2.39 12.37 -21.02
N GLU A 57 -3.69 12.09 -21.16
CA GLU A 57 -4.72 13.10 -21.00
C GLU A 57 -5.04 13.34 -19.52
N ALA A 58 -5.12 12.27 -18.72
CA ALA A 58 -5.29 12.36 -17.28
C ALA A 58 -4.18 13.19 -16.61
N GLU A 59 -2.93 12.93 -16.98
CA GLU A 59 -1.76 13.67 -16.48
C GLU A 59 -1.87 15.17 -16.76
N ARG A 60 -2.28 15.55 -17.99
CA ARG A 60 -2.49 16.95 -18.37
C ARG A 60 -3.56 17.63 -17.51
N TRP A 61 -4.65 16.93 -17.21
CA TRP A 61 -5.72 17.47 -16.37
C TRP A 61 -5.29 17.66 -14.92
N PHE A 62 -4.61 16.67 -14.33
CA PHE A 62 -4.09 16.78 -12.96
C PHE A 62 -3.03 17.87 -12.82
N LEU A 63 -2.06 17.93 -13.75
CA LEU A 63 -1.05 18.98 -13.74
C LEU A 63 -1.65 20.38 -13.92
N LYS A 64 -2.73 20.50 -14.71
CA LYS A 64 -3.44 21.78 -14.84
C LYS A 64 -4.14 22.18 -13.54
N ALA A 65 -4.77 21.24 -12.81
CA ALA A 65 -5.32 21.51 -11.50
C ALA A 65 -4.22 21.97 -10.52
N LEU A 66 -3.08 21.27 -10.50
CA LEU A 66 -1.93 21.59 -9.65
C LEU A 66 -1.22 22.90 -10.01
N SER A 67 -1.30 23.33 -11.28
CA SER A 67 -0.79 24.65 -11.67
C SER A 67 -1.62 25.81 -11.14
N LEU A 68 -2.88 25.55 -10.79
CA LEU A 68 -3.80 26.54 -10.20
C LEU A 68 -3.75 26.49 -8.67
N GLU A 69 -3.70 25.27 -8.11
CA GLU A 69 -3.65 25.02 -6.67
C GLU A 69 -2.63 23.90 -6.39
N ALA A 70 -1.41 24.30 -6.01
CA ALA A 70 -0.28 23.40 -5.87
C ALA A 70 -0.44 22.37 -4.74
N ASP A 71 -1.28 22.68 -3.74
CA ASP A 71 -1.60 21.84 -2.59
C ASP A 71 -2.94 21.10 -2.74
N TYR A 72 -3.53 21.06 -3.94
CA TYR A 72 -4.77 20.34 -4.20
C TYR A 72 -4.57 18.82 -4.07
N GLN A 73 -4.91 18.31 -2.88
CA GLN A 73 -4.54 16.96 -2.42
C GLN A 73 -5.07 15.86 -3.33
N ASP A 74 -6.30 15.99 -3.83
CA ASP A 74 -6.91 14.98 -4.71
C ASP A 74 -6.14 14.84 -6.03
N ALA A 75 -5.73 15.97 -6.63
CA ALA A 75 -4.94 15.95 -7.86
C ALA A 75 -3.52 15.41 -7.63
N LEU A 76 -2.90 15.69 -6.48
CA LEU A 76 -1.60 15.10 -6.09
C LEU A 76 -1.69 13.57 -5.95
N ALA A 77 -2.70 13.09 -5.22
CA ALA A 77 -2.92 11.66 -5.01
C ALA A 77 -3.21 10.94 -6.34
N ASN A 78 -4.06 11.52 -7.18
CA ASN A 78 -4.40 10.95 -8.48
C ASN A 78 -3.22 10.95 -9.45
N LEU A 79 -2.38 11.99 -9.44
CA LEU A 79 -1.17 12.05 -10.26
C LEU A 79 -0.13 11.01 -9.80
N ALA A 80 0.00 10.77 -8.49
CA ALA A 80 0.86 9.71 -7.95
C ALA A 80 0.41 8.32 -8.43
N ASN A 81 -0.90 8.02 -8.31
CA ASN A 81 -1.50 6.77 -8.81
C ASN A 81 -1.29 6.60 -10.32
N LEU A 82 -1.39 7.71 -11.08
CA LEU A 82 -1.14 7.71 -12.51
C LEU A 82 0.30 7.31 -12.84
N TYR A 83 1.28 7.89 -12.14
CA TYR A 83 2.68 7.56 -12.39
C TYR A 83 3.02 6.13 -12.02
N GLU A 84 2.47 5.60 -10.93
CA GLU A 84 2.61 4.19 -10.55
C GLU A 84 2.09 3.27 -11.67
N ARG A 85 0.84 3.47 -12.12
CA ARG A 85 0.25 2.68 -13.22
C ARG A 85 1.00 2.83 -14.54
N SER A 86 1.49 4.04 -14.85
CA SER A 86 2.28 4.27 -16.07
C SER A 86 3.63 3.53 -16.03
N SER A 87 4.23 3.41 -14.84
CA SER A 87 5.46 2.66 -14.60
C SER A 87 5.21 1.16 -14.78
N GLU A 88 4.13 0.64 -14.21
CA GLU A 88 3.73 -0.76 -14.36
C GLU A 88 3.48 -1.14 -15.83
N LEU A 89 2.72 -0.32 -16.58
CA LEU A 89 2.46 -0.59 -18.00
C LEU A 89 3.73 -0.56 -18.86
N LYS A 90 4.68 0.33 -18.54
CA LYS A 90 6.00 0.36 -19.20
C LYS A 90 6.81 -0.89 -18.87
N ALA A 91 6.78 -1.35 -17.63
CA ALA A 91 7.46 -2.58 -17.21
C ALA A 91 6.88 -3.83 -17.91
N VAL A 92 5.55 -3.94 -17.97
CA VAL A 92 4.85 -5.03 -18.69
C VAL A 92 5.18 -4.99 -20.19
N ALA A 93 5.08 -3.83 -20.83
CA ALA A 93 5.40 -3.70 -22.26
C ALA A 93 6.88 -3.98 -22.60
N GLN A 94 7.81 -3.69 -21.68
CA GLN A 94 9.23 -4.05 -21.84
C GLN A 94 9.46 -5.56 -21.67
N ASN A 95 8.76 -6.20 -20.74
CA ASN A 95 8.82 -7.65 -20.53
C ASN A 95 8.23 -8.42 -21.72
N ASP A 96 7.10 -7.97 -22.26
CA ASP A 96 6.47 -8.60 -23.43
C ASP A 96 7.32 -8.45 -24.71
N LYS A 97 7.96 -7.29 -24.92
CA LYS A 97 8.89 -7.08 -26.03
C LYS A 97 10.15 -7.94 -25.90
N ARG A 98 10.65 -8.15 -24.68
CA ARG A 98 11.76 -9.08 -24.43
C ARG A 98 11.35 -10.53 -24.69
N ALA A 99 10.18 -10.96 -24.21
CA ALA A 99 9.66 -12.30 -24.46
C ALA A 99 9.48 -12.59 -25.96
N CYS A 100 8.97 -11.62 -26.72
CA CYS A 100 8.81 -11.72 -28.17
C CYS A 100 10.14 -11.70 -28.93
N ALA A 101 11.15 -10.96 -28.44
CA ALA A 101 12.49 -10.90 -29.04
C ALA A 101 13.35 -12.14 -28.76
N THR A 102 13.08 -12.89 -27.68
CA THR A 102 13.84 -14.09 -27.29
C THR A 102 13.40 -15.39 -27.96
N GLY A 103 12.40 -15.37 -28.86
CA GLY A 103 12.08 -16.54 -29.70
C GLY A 103 11.72 -17.83 -28.95
N LEU A 104 11.24 -17.74 -27.71
CA LEU A 104 10.78 -18.91 -26.94
C LEU A 104 9.42 -19.38 -27.45
N SER A 105 9.48 -20.06 -28.60
CA SER A 105 8.45 -20.97 -29.09
C SER A 105 8.26 -22.09 -28.08
N CYS A 106 7.08 -22.13 -27.49
CA CYS A 106 6.45 -23.26 -26.84
C CYS A 106 6.83 -24.59 -27.53
N SER A 107 7.52 -25.50 -26.81
CA SER A 107 7.52 -26.96 -27.04
C SER A 107 8.39 -27.71 -26.01
N ILE A 108 7.73 -28.49 -25.15
CA ILE A 108 8.06 -29.89 -24.80
C ILE A 108 9.41 -30.16 -24.10
N MET A 109 9.33 -30.51 -22.80
CA MET A 109 10.30 -31.32 -22.03
C MET A 109 10.42 -32.76 -22.61
N PRO A 110 11.49 -33.58 -22.36
CA PRO A 110 12.01 -33.78 -20.99
C PRO A 110 13.46 -34.30 -20.77
N THR A 111 13.77 -34.33 -19.46
CA THR A 111 14.71 -35.18 -18.69
C THR A 111 16.22 -34.94 -18.76
N ARG A 112 16.83 -34.80 -17.56
CA ARG A 112 18.05 -35.54 -17.16
C ARG A 112 18.23 -35.61 -15.63
N PRO A 113 19.02 -36.58 -15.12
CA PRO A 113 18.91 -37.13 -13.78
C PRO A 113 19.87 -36.52 -12.74
N SER A 114 19.53 -36.86 -11.49
CA SER A 114 20.27 -36.80 -10.21
C SER A 114 21.79 -36.70 -10.26
N LEU A 115 22.35 -35.84 -9.41
CA LEU A 115 23.66 -36.05 -8.80
C LEU A 115 23.66 -35.62 -7.32
N ASP A 116 24.35 -36.45 -6.56
CA ASP A 116 24.42 -36.58 -5.11
C ASP A 116 24.88 -35.34 -4.36
N THR A 117 24.24 -35.12 -3.21
CA THR A 117 24.71 -34.22 -2.16
C THR A 117 25.57 -34.99 -1.17
N LYS A 118 26.76 -34.45 -0.87
CA LYS A 118 27.31 -34.51 0.49
C LYS A 118 27.95 -33.16 0.84
N PRO A 119 27.67 -32.61 2.04
CA PRO A 119 28.15 -31.32 2.47
C PRO A 119 29.49 -31.46 3.19
N CYS A 120 30.36 -30.47 3.02
CA CYS A 120 31.44 -30.21 3.94
C CYS A 120 31.63 -28.69 3.98
N PHE A 121 31.37 -28.07 5.13
CA PHE A 121 32.44 -27.52 5.96
C PHE A 121 31.86 -26.88 7.22
N GLN A 122 32.57 -27.12 8.32
CA GLN A 122 32.35 -26.60 9.65
C GLN A 122 32.85 -25.15 9.73
N ASP A 123 32.10 -24.35 10.47
CA ASP A 123 32.45 -22.99 10.90
C ASP A 123 33.69 -22.98 11.79
N PRO A 124 34.51 -21.92 11.73
CA PRO A 124 35.07 -21.38 12.95
C PRO A 124 34.94 -19.85 13.04
N GLY A 125 34.20 -19.42 14.07
CA GLY A 125 34.66 -18.43 15.05
C GLY A 125 34.80 -16.98 14.62
N GLU A 126 33.83 -16.15 15.04
CA GLU A 126 34.06 -14.72 15.29
C GLU A 126 35.07 -14.51 16.43
N PRO A 127 35.77 -13.37 16.41
CA PRO A 127 35.66 -12.51 17.58
C PRO A 127 35.63 -11.01 17.26
N GLY A 128 34.99 -10.26 18.16
CA GLY A 128 35.57 -9.00 18.66
C GLY A 128 34.79 -7.73 18.41
N ILE A 129 33.99 -7.35 19.41
CA ILE A 129 33.47 -6.00 19.65
C ILE A 129 34.63 -5.09 20.06
N GLU A 130 34.68 -3.85 19.57
CA GLU A 130 35.32 -2.74 20.28
C GLU A 130 34.56 -1.42 20.07
N GLU A 131 34.21 -0.79 21.21
CA GLU A 131 33.70 0.58 21.33
C GLU A 131 34.80 1.61 21.05
N ASN A 132 34.45 2.80 20.52
CA ASN A 132 34.93 4.03 21.16
C ASN A 132 34.13 5.29 20.79
N LYS A 133 34.34 6.30 21.64
CA LYS A 133 33.50 7.43 22.04
C LYS A 133 33.73 8.73 21.27
N GLU A 134 32.77 9.64 21.51
CA GLU A 134 32.88 11.11 21.60
C GLU A 134 33.13 11.95 20.34
N ASN A 135 32.17 12.85 20.05
CA ASN A 135 32.50 14.27 19.98
C ASN A 135 31.29 15.19 20.28
N LYS A 136 31.55 16.24 21.07
CA LYS A 136 30.59 17.22 21.60
C LYS A 136 31.07 18.63 21.19
N PHE A 137 30.12 19.56 21.09
CA PHE A 137 30.25 21.04 21.04
C PHE A 137 30.50 21.75 19.70
N VAL A 138 29.50 22.55 19.26
CA VAL A 138 29.59 24.04 19.16
C VAL A 138 28.20 24.63 19.51
N LYS A 139 28.18 25.73 20.27
CA LYS A 139 27.01 26.46 20.80
C LYS A 139 26.99 27.89 20.24
N GLU A 140 25.78 28.46 20.15
CA GLU A 140 25.40 29.89 20.24
C GLU A 140 25.70 30.87 19.09
N LEU A 141 24.61 31.38 18.48
CA LEU A 141 24.37 32.82 18.30
C LEU A 141 22.90 33.13 18.66
N SER A 142 22.76 34.16 19.48
CA SER A 142 21.62 34.64 20.25
C SER A 142 20.64 35.54 19.49
N GLY A 143 19.37 35.57 19.93
CA GLY A 143 18.42 36.63 19.59
C GLY A 143 17.01 36.36 20.13
N GLU A 144 16.78 36.68 21.40
CA GLU A 144 15.52 36.51 22.13
C GLU A 144 14.37 37.38 21.58
N LYS A 145 13.13 36.87 21.67
CA LYS A 145 12.02 37.57 22.34
C LYS A 145 10.94 36.59 22.79
N ARG A 146 10.79 36.50 24.11
CA ARG A 146 9.81 35.73 24.86
C ARG A 146 8.55 36.60 25.03
N LEU A 147 7.39 36.10 24.60
CA LEU A 147 6.09 36.64 25.00
C LEU A 147 5.53 35.74 26.10
N GLU A 148 5.21 36.35 27.24
CA GLU A 148 4.50 35.72 28.35
C GLU A 148 3.01 35.60 28.00
N GLU A 149 2.40 34.42 28.17
CA GLU A 149 0.98 34.29 28.49
C GLU A 149 0.73 33.11 29.45
N SER A 150 -0.30 33.31 30.27
CA SER A 150 -0.67 32.70 31.56
C SER A 150 -1.05 31.20 31.57
N PRO A 151 -1.04 30.56 32.76
CA PRO A 151 -1.56 29.22 32.93
C PRO A 151 -3.10 29.22 32.97
N GLU A 152 -3.69 28.09 32.60
CA GLU A 152 -5.14 27.78 32.50
C GLU A 152 -5.73 27.89 31.08
N ASN A 153 -5.64 26.80 30.32
CA ASN A 153 -6.85 26.30 29.68
C ASN A 153 -6.85 24.77 29.64
N ARG A 154 -7.86 24.22 30.31
CA ARG A 154 -8.16 22.80 30.43
C ARG A 154 -8.34 22.19 29.05
N LEU A 155 -7.79 20.99 28.87
CA LEU A 155 -8.36 19.97 27.99
C LEU A 155 -9.75 19.60 28.55
N SER A 156 -10.74 20.45 28.32
CA SER A 156 -12.13 20.16 28.60
C SER A 156 -12.92 20.43 27.33
N GLU A 157 -13.66 19.39 26.92
CA GLU A 157 -14.64 19.35 25.83
C GLU A 157 -14.07 19.03 24.44
N ILE A 158 -13.70 17.74 24.27
CA ILE A 158 -13.93 17.08 22.97
C ILE A 158 -15.43 17.22 22.71
N PRO A 159 -15.87 17.80 21.58
CA PRO A 159 -17.29 17.99 21.32
C PRO A 159 -18.02 16.64 21.39
N GLU A 160 -19.14 16.60 22.12
CA GLU A 160 -20.05 15.46 22.08
C GLU A 160 -20.39 15.14 20.61
N ARG A 161 -20.19 13.86 20.27
CA ARG A 161 -20.41 13.21 18.98
C ARG A 161 -21.36 14.00 18.06
N LEU A 162 -20.81 14.50 16.96
CA LEU A 162 -21.61 14.92 15.80
C LEU A 162 -22.65 13.82 15.50
N PRO A 163 -23.92 14.16 15.23
CA PRO A 163 -24.96 13.18 14.96
C PRO A 163 -24.48 12.25 13.84
N HIS A 164 -24.31 10.97 14.17
CA HIS A 164 -23.87 9.96 13.21
C HIS A 164 -24.92 9.87 12.10
N ALA A 165 -24.63 10.46 10.93
CA ALA A 165 -25.16 9.95 9.68
C ALA A 165 -24.90 8.44 9.72
N GLY A 166 -25.96 7.63 9.70
CA GLY A 166 -25.94 6.23 10.13
C GLY A 166 -24.64 5.54 9.71
N SER A 167 -23.78 5.23 10.68
CA SER A 167 -22.44 4.72 10.37
C SER A 167 -22.61 3.40 9.64
N GLN A 168 -22.38 3.38 8.33
CA GLN A 168 -22.32 2.14 7.59
C GLN A 168 -21.23 1.29 8.24
N LYS A 169 -21.59 0.07 8.65
CA LYS A 169 -20.62 -0.84 9.23
C LYS A 169 -19.58 -1.14 8.14
N LEU A 170 -18.30 -0.85 8.41
CA LEU A 170 -17.15 -1.20 7.57
C LEU A 170 -16.91 -2.73 7.49
N ALA A 171 -17.95 -3.54 7.73
CA ALA A 171 -17.88 -4.99 7.86
C ALA A 171 -18.22 -5.66 6.53
N LEU A 172 -17.51 -6.74 6.20
CA LEU A 172 -17.78 -7.56 5.03
C LEU A 172 -18.69 -8.75 5.39
N THR A 173 -19.35 -9.33 4.40
CA THR A 173 -19.91 -10.69 4.52
C THR A 173 -18.80 -11.72 4.31
N ARG A 174 -18.99 -12.99 4.73
CA ARG A 174 -18.02 -14.06 4.45
C ARG A 174 -17.82 -14.24 2.94
N SER A 175 -18.91 -14.15 2.18
CA SER A 175 -18.90 -14.25 0.73
C SER A 175 -18.09 -13.12 0.08
N ALA A 176 -18.31 -11.87 0.49
CA ALA A 176 -17.58 -10.72 -0.01
C ALA A 176 -16.08 -10.82 0.30
N LEU A 177 -15.72 -11.17 1.53
CA LEU A 177 -14.31 -11.38 1.92
C LEU A 177 -13.67 -12.49 1.07
N SER A 178 -14.37 -13.61 0.86
CA SER A 178 -13.88 -14.71 0.01
C SER A 178 -13.61 -14.29 -1.43
N GLN A 179 -14.48 -13.45 -2.01
CA GLN A 179 -14.27 -12.92 -3.36
C GLN A 179 -13.07 -11.97 -3.43
N ILE A 180 -12.87 -11.13 -2.42
CA ILE A 180 -11.72 -10.22 -2.34
C ILE A 180 -10.43 -11.02 -2.20
N VAL A 181 -10.38 -12.00 -1.28
CA VAL A 181 -9.20 -12.84 -1.04
C VAL A 181 -8.68 -13.49 -2.33
N LYS A 182 -9.59 -13.97 -3.19
CA LYS A 182 -9.22 -14.56 -4.50
C LYS A 182 -8.54 -13.58 -5.47
N ARG A 183 -8.73 -12.28 -5.28
CA ARG A 183 -8.19 -11.22 -6.14
C ARG A 183 -6.92 -10.59 -5.58
N VAL A 184 -6.82 -10.46 -4.26
CA VAL A 184 -5.68 -9.83 -3.59
C VAL A 184 -4.52 -10.78 -3.33
N CYS A 185 -4.80 -12.09 -3.24
CA CYS A 185 -3.77 -13.10 -3.04
C CYS A 185 -3.14 -13.52 -4.37
N TYR A 186 -1.81 -13.59 -4.39
CA TYR A 186 -1.07 -14.06 -5.55
C TYR A 186 0.12 -14.92 -5.13
N PHE A 187 0.64 -15.68 -6.08
CA PHE A 187 1.75 -16.61 -5.88
C PHE A 187 2.88 -16.21 -6.82
N PRO A 188 3.89 -15.46 -6.34
CA PRO A 188 5.01 -15.04 -7.18
C PRO A 188 5.86 -16.23 -7.66
N HIS A 189 6.05 -17.22 -6.78
CA HIS A 189 6.88 -18.41 -7.02
C HIS A 189 6.09 -19.71 -6.81
N PRO A 190 5.02 -19.97 -7.61
CA PRO A 190 4.11 -21.10 -7.42
C PRO A 190 4.78 -22.47 -7.62
N GLU A 191 5.91 -22.52 -8.31
CA GLU A 191 6.78 -23.68 -8.49
C GLU A 191 7.59 -24.03 -7.25
N ILE A 192 7.85 -23.05 -6.37
CA ILE A 192 8.58 -23.25 -5.12
C ILE A 192 7.60 -23.64 -4.01
N ARG A 193 6.60 -22.79 -3.79
CA ARG A 193 5.61 -22.99 -2.72
C ARG A 193 4.33 -22.22 -3.00
N LYS A 194 3.22 -22.82 -2.60
CA LYS A 194 1.91 -22.18 -2.51
C LYS A 194 1.46 -22.22 -1.07
N GLY A 195 1.71 -21.13 -0.35
CA GLY A 195 1.23 -20.93 1.00
C GLY A 195 -0.29 -20.75 1.03
N THR A 196 -0.81 -20.61 2.24
CA THR A 196 -2.25 -20.47 2.47
C THR A 196 -2.58 -19.21 3.27
N LEU A 197 -3.68 -18.57 2.92
CA LEU A 197 -4.27 -17.51 3.73
C LEU A 197 -5.28 -18.10 4.71
N HIS A 198 -5.10 -17.81 6.00
CA HIS A 198 -5.98 -18.22 7.08
C HIS A 198 -6.59 -17.00 7.75
N ILE A 199 -7.87 -16.75 7.48
CA ILE A 199 -8.66 -15.84 8.30
C ILE A 199 -9.08 -16.60 9.55
N LYS A 200 -8.70 -16.10 10.71
CA LYS A 200 -8.98 -16.70 12.02
C LYS A 200 -10.49 -16.77 12.28
N GLN A 201 -10.97 -17.82 12.94
CA GLN A 201 -12.41 -18.11 13.09
C GLN A 201 -13.12 -16.98 13.85
N GLU A 202 -12.45 -16.37 14.82
CA GLU A 202 -12.88 -15.22 15.61
C GLU A 202 -13.29 -14.03 14.72
N ALA A 203 -12.83 -14.00 13.46
CA ALA A 203 -13.23 -12.98 12.50
C ALA A 203 -14.72 -13.03 12.15
N PHE A 204 -15.42 -14.12 12.48
CA PHE A 204 -16.79 -14.39 12.05
C PHE A 204 -17.75 -14.74 13.20
N GLU A 205 -17.35 -14.45 14.43
CA GLU A 205 -18.10 -14.81 15.65
C GLU A 205 -18.82 -13.61 16.28
N SER A 206 -18.76 -12.44 15.64
CA SER A 206 -19.37 -11.22 16.18
C SER A 206 -20.90 -11.24 16.05
N PRO A 207 -21.64 -10.85 17.11
CA PRO A 207 -23.10 -10.88 17.08
C PRO A 207 -23.72 -9.82 16.17
N ASP A 208 -22.98 -8.73 15.90
CA ASP A 208 -23.49 -7.57 15.18
C ASP A 208 -23.09 -7.53 13.70
N ARG A 209 -22.23 -8.45 13.24
CA ARG A 209 -21.70 -8.51 11.86
C ARG A 209 -21.21 -9.91 11.51
N GLU A 210 -21.34 -10.28 10.24
CA GLU A 210 -20.93 -11.59 9.76
C GLU A 210 -19.39 -11.75 9.69
N CYS A 211 -18.68 -10.70 9.31
CA CYS A 211 -17.21 -10.63 9.39
C CYS A 211 -16.77 -9.31 10.01
N ASN A 212 -15.84 -9.38 10.95
CA ASN A 212 -15.25 -8.22 11.62
C ASN A 212 -13.85 -7.84 11.08
N THR A 213 -13.40 -8.52 10.02
CA THR A 213 -12.13 -8.25 9.35
C THR A 213 -12.38 -7.64 7.98
N LEU A 214 -11.61 -6.61 7.64
CA LEU A 214 -11.69 -5.92 6.35
C LEU A 214 -10.36 -6.07 5.61
N ILE A 215 -10.43 -6.48 4.35
CA ILE A 215 -9.31 -6.43 3.41
C ILE A 215 -9.79 -5.63 2.20
N SER A 216 -9.09 -4.54 1.88
CA SER A 216 -9.39 -3.73 0.70
C SER A 216 -9.04 -4.48 -0.58
N LEU A 217 -9.82 -4.26 -1.63
CA LEU A 217 -9.57 -4.84 -2.95
C LEU A 217 -8.24 -4.38 -3.55
N GLY A 218 -7.73 -3.20 -3.16
CA GLY A 218 -6.42 -2.69 -3.59
C GLY A 218 -5.24 -3.22 -2.77
N ALA A 219 -5.44 -4.15 -1.84
CA ALA A 219 -4.35 -4.80 -1.12
C ALA A 219 -3.69 -5.89 -1.98
N ARG A 220 -2.43 -6.23 -1.69
CA ARG A 220 -1.68 -7.31 -2.35
C ARG A 220 -1.04 -8.22 -1.32
N LEU A 221 -1.41 -9.50 -1.34
CA LEU A 221 -0.95 -10.52 -0.41
C LEU A 221 -0.16 -11.58 -1.16
N ASP A 222 1.15 -11.60 -0.96
CA ASP A 222 2.03 -12.64 -1.46
C ASP A 222 1.88 -13.91 -0.62
N LEU A 223 1.48 -15.01 -1.25
CA LEU A 223 1.31 -16.32 -0.63
C LEU A 223 2.40 -17.33 -1.03
N THR A 224 3.65 -16.91 -1.20
CA THR A 224 4.77 -17.88 -1.15
C THR A 224 4.87 -18.50 0.25
N GLY A 225 4.73 -17.70 1.32
CA GLY A 225 4.57 -18.16 2.70
C GLY A 225 3.11 -18.10 3.17
N ASP A 226 2.83 -18.72 4.32
CA ASP A 226 1.48 -18.73 4.90
C ASP A 226 1.18 -17.39 5.59
N ILE A 227 -0.06 -16.92 5.52
CA ILE A 227 -0.52 -15.70 6.21
C ILE A 227 -1.70 -16.06 7.11
N ALA A 228 -1.64 -15.70 8.39
CA ALA A 228 -2.74 -15.80 9.33
C ALA A 228 -3.19 -14.40 9.76
N ILE A 229 -4.51 -14.13 9.72
CA ILE A 229 -5.08 -12.81 10.05
C ILE A 229 -6.11 -12.96 11.17
N GLY A 230 -5.89 -12.25 12.29
CA GLY A 230 -6.79 -12.17 13.42
C GLY A 230 -8.01 -11.28 13.20
N ALA A 231 -9.01 -11.46 14.07
CA ALA A 231 -10.24 -10.68 14.08
C ALA A 231 -9.99 -9.17 14.26
N TRP A 232 -10.96 -8.36 13.83
CA TRP A 232 -10.89 -6.89 13.94
C TRP A 232 -9.70 -6.25 13.21
N THR A 233 -9.11 -6.98 12.27
CA THR A 233 -8.01 -6.47 11.46
C THR A 233 -8.53 -5.70 10.25
N MET A 234 -7.87 -4.59 9.95
CA MET A 234 -8.11 -3.79 8.76
C MET A 234 -6.85 -3.72 7.90
N ILE A 235 -6.92 -4.31 6.70
CA ILE A 235 -5.92 -4.18 5.64
C ILE A 235 -6.47 -3.20 4.61
N GLY A 236 -5.99 -1.97 4.67
CA GLY A 236 -6.38 -0.87 3.82
C GLY A 236 -5.81 -0.97 2.40
N GLU A 237 -6.32 -0.11 1.53
CA GLU A 237 -5.87 0.03 0.16
C GLU A 237 -4.36 0.35 0.07
N GLY A 238 -3.70 -0.13 -0.99
CA GLY A 238 -2.26 0.04 -1.18
C GLY A 238 -1.37 -0.76 -0.21
N THR A 239 -1.96 -1.56 0.69
CA THR A 239 -1.17 -2.41 1.58
C THR A 239 -0.59 -3.59 0.82
N VAL A 240 0.73 -3.79 0.92
CA VAL A 240 1.45 -4.94 0.35
C VAL A 240 2.05 -5.77 1.47
N ILE A 241 1.74 -7.06 1.51
CA ILE A 241 2.33 -8.01 2.47
C ILE A 241 3.16 -9.03 1.70
N LEU A 242 4.47 -8.99 1.91
CA LEU A 242 5.45 -9.87 1.27
C LEU A 242 5.81 -11.01 2.21
N THR A 243 5.74 -12.24 1.71
CA THR A 243 6.14 -13.46 2.42
C THR A 243 7.39 -14.09 1.84
N HIS A 244 7.90 -13.61 0.70
CA HIS A 244 9.19 -14.02 0.14
C HIS A 244 10.17 -12.86 -0.08
N ASP A 245 11.43 -13.24 -0.24
CA ASP A 245 12.50 -12.39 -0.78
C ASP A 245 13.54 -13.25 -1.51
N HIS A 246 14.41 -12.62 -2.28
CA HIS A 246 15.45 -13.28 -3.04
C HIS A 246 16.78 -13.33 -2.27
N PHE A 247 17.57 -14.38 -2.52
CA PHE A 247 18.93 -14.42 -2.02
C PHE A 247 19.76 -13.33 -2.72
N HIS A 248 20.38 -12.46 -1.93
CA HIS A 248 21.23 -11.37 -2.43
C HIS A 248 22.58 -11.30 -1.69
N GLU A 249 22.93 -12.34 -0.94
CA GLU A 249 24.19 -12.43 -0.19
C GLU A 249 25.30 -13.03 -1.05
N GLY A 250 26.50 -12.48 -0.90
CA GLY A 250 27.70 -12.90 -1.63
C GLY A 250 28.05 -11.96 -2.78
N ARG A 251 29.35 -11.66 -2.93
CA ARG A 251 29.88 -10.80 -4.00
C ARG A 251 30.43 -11.57 -5.19
N GLY A 252 30.53 -12.90 -5.09
CA GLY A 252 31.15 -13.78 -6.09
C GLY A 252 30.20 -14.33 -7.16
N THR A 253 28.89 -14.25 -6.93
CA THR A 253 27.86 -14.82 -7.83
C THR A 253 26.88 -13.72 -8.24
N PRO A 254 26.61 -13.52 -9.55
CA PRO A 254 25.57 -12.60 -10.01
C PRO A 254 24.19 -12.97 -9.43
N LEU A 255 23.39 -11.96 -9.07
CA LEU A 255 22.09 -12.13 -8.39
C LEU A 255 21.13 -13.06 -9.14
N LEU A 256 21.06 -12.98 -10.47
CA LEU A 256 20.19 -13.86 -11.26
C LEU A 256 20.61 -15.34 -11.14
N ARG A 257 21.92 -15.62 -11.17
CA ARG A 257 22.42 -16.99 -10.94
C ARG A 257 22.16 -17.44 -9.52
N LEU A 258 22.32 -16.55 -8.55
CA LEU A 258 22.03 -16.85 -7.16
C LEU A 258 20.55 -17.22 -6.96
N GLN A 259 19.65 -16.57 -7.69
CA GLN A 259 18.24 -16.92 -7.74
C GLN A 259 17.99 -18.26 -8.45
N GLU A 260 18.62 -18.52 -9.60
CA GLU A 260 18.52 -19.82 -10.29
C GLU A 260 19.02 -20.98 -9.41
N GLU A 261 20.08 -20.76 -8.64
CA GLU A 261 20.71 -21.78 -7.78
C GLU A 261 19.99 -21.98 -6.45
N ARG A 262 19.49 -20.91 -5.82
CA ARG A 262 18.95 -20.94 -4.45
C ARG A 262 17.46 -20.68 -4.35
N GLY A 263 16.82 -20.23 -5.42
CA GLY A 263 15.41 -19.84 -5.42
C GLY A 263 15.15 -18.61 -4.54
N VAL A 264 14.20 -18.75 -3.60
CA VAL A 264 13.73 -17.66 -2.74
C VAL A 264 13.74 -18.04 -1.26
N LYS A 265 13.95 -17.04 -0.41
CA LYS A 265 13.69 -17.09 1.03
C LYS A 265 12.21 -16.82 1.25
N TRP A 266 11.61 -17.44 2.26
CA TRP A 266 10.23 -17.15 2.62
C TRP A 266 10.02 -17.22 4.13
N SER A 267 8.99 -16.52 4.60
CA SER A 267 8.60 -16.47 6.01
C SER A 267 7.10 -16.22 6.10
N GLY A 268 6.42 -17.06 6.86
CA GLY A 268 5.00 -16.88 7.16
C GLY A 268 4.75 -15.62 7.99
N LYS A 269 3.50 -15.16 7.99
CA LYS A 269 3.05 -13.95 8.68
C LYS A 269 1.92 -14.29 9.64
N THR A 270 2.06 -13.89 10.90
CA THR A 270 0.94 -13.87 11.83
C THR A 270 0.56 -12.43 12.12
N ILE A 271 -0.66 -12.05 11.75
CA ILE A 271 -1.26 -10.75 12.06
C ILE A 271 -2.26 -11.00 13.18
N GLY A 272 -2.07 -10.28 14.29
CA GLY A 272 -2.88 -10.36 15.49
C GLY A 272 -4.28 -9.80 15.30
N ARG A 273 -4.94 -9.53 16.42
CA ARG A 273 -6.26 -8.92 16.48
C ARG A 273 -6.16 -7.40 16.50
N ASP A 274 -7.20 -6.72 16.04
CA ASP A 274 -7.30 -5.26 16.17
C ASP A 274 -6.11 -4.51 15.55
N VAL A 275 -5.59 -5.05 14.44
CA VAL A 275 -4.46 -4.48 13.70
C VAL A 275 -4.98 -3.59 12.57
N TRP A 276 -4.33 -2.45 12.35
CA TRP A 276 -4.59 -1.58 11.20
C TRP A 276 -3.33 -1.41 10.35
N LEU A 277 -3.37 -1.96 9.14
CA LEU A 277 -2.37 -1.73 8.09
C LEU A 277 -3.02 -0.91 6.98
N HIS A 278 -2.43 0.20 6.54
CA HIS A 278 -3.02 0.99 5.45
C HIS A 278 -1.93 1.61 4.61
N GLY A 279 -1.97 1.41 3.28
CA GLY A 279 -0.98 1.97 2.34
C GLY A 279 0.48 1.64 2.69
N CYS A 280 0.74 0.55 3.42
CA CYS A 280 2.06 0.22 3.93
C CYS A 280 2.60 -1.06 3.28
N THR A 281 3.93 -1.22 3.29
CA THR A 281 4.59 -2.45 2.84
C THR A 281 5.14 -3.22 4.04
N VAL A 282 4.74 -4.49 4.20
CA VAL A 282 5.27 -5.42 5.21
C VAL A 282 6.26 -6.35 4.52
N LEU A 283 7.54 -6.27 4.92
CA LEU A 283 8.61 -7.06 4.30
C LEU A 283 8.68 -8.51 4.81
N TYR A 284 9.38 -9.37 4.07
CA TYR A 284 9.44 -10.81 4.32
C TYR A 284 9.96 -11.16 5.73
N GLN A 285 10.92 -10.40 6.25
CA GLN A 285 11.53 -10.65 7.55
C GLN A 285 10.61 -10.33 8.74
N VAL A 286 9.52 -9.59 8.53
CA VAL A 286 8.50 -9.39 9.57
C VAL A 286 7.71 -10.68 9.69
N SER A 287 7.83 -11.46 10.75
CA SER A 287 7.08 -12.72 10.90
C SER A 287 5.79 -12.54 11.69
N GLU A 288 5.72 -11.51 12.52
CA GLU A 288 4.63 -11.30 13.47
C GLU A 288 4.29 -9.81 13.56
N ILE A 289 3.00 -9.51 13.49
CA ILE A 289 2.41 -8.20 13.78
C ILE A 289 1.43 -8.44 14.93
N PRO A 290 1.82 -8.16 16.18
CA PRO A 290 0.99 -8.47 17.34
C PRO A 290 -0.29 -7.64 17.42
N ASP A 291 -1.15 -7.98 18.39
CA ASP A 291 -2.43 -7.32 18.61
C ASP A 291 -2.30 -5.79 18.76
N GLY A 292 -3.27 -5.06 18.22
CA GLY A 292 -3.40 -3.61 18.41
C GLY A 292 -2.46 -2.73 17.60
N VAL A 293 -1.57 -3.31 16.79
CA VAL A 293 -0.57 -2.56 16.01
C VAL A 293 -1.24 -1.71 14.93
N VAL A 294 -0.73 -0.50 14.75
CA VAL A 294 -1.11 0.39 13.65
C VAL A 294 0.11 0.71 12.79
N VAL A 295 0.01 0.55 11.48
CA VAL A 295 1.05 0.92 10.51
C VAL A 295 0.46 1.93 9.53
N GLY A 296 1.01 3.14 9.56
CA GLY A 296 0.55 4.25 8.75
C GLY A 296 0.89 4.13 7.25
N ALA A 297 0.20 4.93 6.45
CA ALA A 297 0.41 5.00 5.00
C ALA A 297 1.84 5.37 4.62
N GLY A 298 2.33 4.78 3.53
CA GLY A 298 3.69 4.95 3.04
C GLY A 298 4.77 4.27 3.88
N ALA A 299 4.41 3.59 4.98
CA ALA A 299 5.39 2.98 5.85
C ALA A 299 5.93 1.67 5.27
N VAL A 300 7.22 1.39 5.48
CA VAL A 300 7.87 0.12 5.10
C VAL A 300 8.31 -0.60 6.38
N LEU A 301 7.51 -1.58 6.83
CA LEU A 301 7.74 -2.34 8.04
C LEU A 301 8.83 -3.40 7.80
N THR A 302 9.98 -3.20 8.44
CA THR A 302 11.19 -4.02 8.21
C THR A 302 11.54 -4.95 9.37
N ARG A 303 10.80 -4.90 10.49
CA ARG A 303 10.98 -5.75 11.68
C ARG A 303 9.68 -5.86 12.47
N ASN A 304 9.58 -6.86 13.33
CA ASN A 304 8.39 -7.09 14.14
C ASN A 304 8.14 -5.91 15.11
N PRO A 305 6.93 -5.32 15.09
CA PRO A 305 6.49 -4.36 16.10
C PRO A 305 6.13 -5.08 17.41
N LYS A 306 5.99 -4.33 18.50
CA LYS A 306 5.40 -4.84 19.76
C LYS A 306 3.89 -4.59 19.78
N PRO A 307 3.13 -5.30 20.64
CA PRO A 307 1.69 -5.07 20.79
C PRO A 307 1.37 -3.58 21.02
N TYR A 308 0.28 -3.12 20.40
CA TYR A 308 -0.26 -1.75 20.51
C TYR A 308 0.67 -0.62 20.06
N GLU A 309 1.76 -0.90 19.33
CA GLU A 309 2.61 0.15 18.79
C GLU A 309 2.05 0.77 17.51
N ILE A 310 2.34 2.06 17.30
CA ILE A 310 2.05 2.79 16.07
C ILE A 310 3.35 3.03 15.31
N TRP A 311 3.39 2.66 14.04
CA TRP A 311 4.57 2.70 13.19
C TRP A 311 4.35 3.54 11.93
N ALA A 312 5.35 4.32 11.55
CA ALA A 312 5.34 5.13 10.33
C ALA A 312 6.76 5.32 9.75
N GLY A 313 6.84 5.72 8.48
CA GLY A 313 8.09 6.07 7.78
C GLY A 313 8.71 4.95 6.93
N ASN A 314 9.76 5.28 6.19
CA ASN A 314 10.52 4.36 5.34
C ASN A 314 12.03 4.48 5.63
N PRO A 315 12.66 3.51 6.32
CA PRO A 315 12.05 2.35 6.95
C PRO A 315 11.19 2.72 8.17
N ALA A 316 10.13 1.97 8.43
CA ALA A 316 9.18 2.28 9.49
C ALA A 316 9.83 2.22 10.87
N ARG A 317 9.42 3.13 11.74
CA ARG A 317 9.82 3.20 13.14
C ARG A 317 8.58 3.40 14.00
N LYS A 318 8.68 2.98 15.27
CA LYS A 318 7.69 3.33 16.28
C LYS A 318 7.62 4.86 16.40
N VAL A 319 6.41 5.39 16.30
CA VAL A 319 6.08 6.80 16.48
C VAL A 319 5.10 7.04 17.64
N GLY A 320 4.49 5.97 18.16
CA GLY A 320 3.58 6.05 19.29
C GLY A 320 3.15 4.69 19.81
N GLU A 321 2.23 4.73 20.77
CA GLU A 321 1.47 3.60 21.31
C GLU A 321 -0.01 3.99 21.31
N ARG A 322 -0.88 3.01 21.10
CA ARG A 322 -2.33 3.18 21.03
C ARG A 322 -2.98 3.06 22.41
#